data_AF-A0A0P1FF20-F1
#
_entry.id   AF-A0A0P1FF20-F1
#
_cell.length_a   1.000
_cell.length_b   1.000
_cell.length_c   1.000
_cell.angle_alpha   90.00
_cell.angle_beta   90.00
_cell.angle_gamma   90.00
#
_symmetry.space_group_name_H-M   'P 1'
#
loop_
_entity.id
_entity.type
_entity.pdbx_description
1 polymer ?
#
loop_
_entity_poly.entity_id
_entity_poly.type
_entity_poly.pdbx_seq_one_letter_code
_entity_poly.pdbx_strand_id
1 'polypeptide(L)'
;MTPFQIAQSYIGTTEGPDAANNPTILGMYATVGHDWVEHDAVAWCAAFVGHCIEQAGLRSTRKLNARSYLDWGVPVELSEAQEGDIVVFSRGDPSGWQGHVAFFVRPVGDASIAVLGGNQGDAVNVKRYATSRLLGIRRAGNVAPSATMSVYGVQTRLRALGYHEVGEADGLLGPRTRAAILAFRDDNALPLIPIIDGTLSDALQNAQPRAVSKERQTGVPVNSRIIAASNAQIGLGLCGAVGSMGSQIAPALSEAENARDVTSRVFVALGLDAWLPAALPWVGAAVFIGLILYAVKARSARIQDHRTGRTL
;
A
#
# COMPACT_ATOMS: atom_id res chain seq x y z
N MET A 1 19.59 -8.84 7.09
CA MET A 1 20.10 -8.56 8.44
C MET A 1 19.37 -9.47 9.41
N THR A 2 20.05 -10.10 10.36
CA THR A 2 19.38 -10.99 11.35
C THR A 2 18.66 -10.15 12.41
N PRO A 3 17.66 -10.71 13.14
CA PRO A 3 17.03 -10.00 14.26
C PRO A 3 18.04 -9.47 15.28
N PHE A 4 19.09 -10.25 15.55
CA PHE A 4 20.15 -9.87 16.48
C PHE A 4 20.98 -8.67 16.00
N GLN A 5 21.35 -8.63 14.71
CA GLN A 5 22.06 -7.49 14.12
C GLN A 5 21.22 -6.21 14.17
N ILE A 6 19.90 -6.33 13.97
CA ILE A 6 18.97 -5.20 14.12
C ILE A 6 18.94 -4.75 15.57
N ALA A 7 18.84 -5.67 16.53
CA ALA A 7 18.87 -5.38 17.96
C ALA A 7 20.15 -4.64 18.37
N GLN A 8 21.30 -4.99 17.79
CA GLN A 8 22.57 -4.32 18.05
C GLN A 8 22.56 -2.85 17.64
N SER A 9 21.87 -2.48 16.56
CA SER A 9 21.76 -1.08 16.13
C SER A 9 20.96 -0.19 17.09
N TYR A 10 20.21 -0.78 18.02
CA TYR A 10 19.42 -0.05 19.01
C TYR A 10 20.12 0.11 20.36
N ILE A 11 21.32 -0.44 20.56
CA ILE A 11 22.05 -0.33 21.84
C ILE A 11 22.20 1.15 22.23
N GLY A 12 21.81 1.47 23.47
CA GLY A 12 21.80 2.82 24.01
C GLY A 12 20.48 3.58 23.85
N THR A 13 19.49 3.02 23.14
CA THR A 13 18.12 3.56 23.15
C THR A 13 17.53 3.47 24.55
N THR A 14 17.11 4.58 25.13
CA THR A 14 16.46 4.66 26.44
C THR A 14 15.01 5.11 26.31
N GLU A 15 14.17 4.86 27.31
CA GLU A 15 12.91 5.59 27.49
C GLU A 15 13.16 7.10 27.48
N GLY A 16 12.18 7.87 27.05
CA GLY A 16 12.30 9.32 27.10
C GLY A 16 12.18 9.83 28.54
N PRO A 17 12.72 11.02 28.85
CA PRO A 17 12.64 11.57 30.19
C PRO A 17 11.19 11.93 30.57
N ASP A 18 10.77 11.51 31.77
CA ASP A 18 9.48 11.87 32.40
C ASP A 18 8.24 11.50 31.56
N ALA A 19 7.47 12.50 31.12
CA ALA A 19 6.24 12.33 30.33
C ALA A 19 6.48 12.32 28.80
N ALA A 20 7.73 12.46 28.37
CA ALA A 20 8.09 12.43 26.96
C ALA A 20 8.41 11.00 26.54
N ASN A 21 7.56 10.39 25.71
CA ASN A 21 7.81 9.05 25.17
C ASN A 21 8.96 9.08 24.15
N ASN A 22 9.77 8.03 24.11
CA ASN A 22 10.70 7.84 23.00
C ASN A 22 9.95 7.35 21.74
N PRO A 23 9.92 8.11 20.63
CA PRO A 23 9.20 7.72 19.41
C PRO A 23 9.73 6.43 18.79
N THR A 24 10.99 6.08 19.06
CA THR A 24 11.59 4.81 18.65
C THR A 24 10.93 3.63 19.34
N ILE A 25 10.69 3.73 20.66
CA ILE A 25 10.05 2.67 21.45
C ILE A 25 8.56 2.55 21.06
N LEU A 26 7.87 3.68 20.86
CA LEU A 26 6.51 3.68 20.32
C LEU A 26 6.45 3.01 18.92
N GLY A 27 7.46 3.25 18.08
CA GLY A 27 7.61 2.58 16.79
C GLY A 27 7.79 1.06 16.90
N MET A 28 8.47 0.58 17.96
CA MET A 28 8.60 -0.86 18.24
C MET A 28 7.23 -1.48 18.53
N TYR A 29 6.42 -0.85 19.38
CA TYR A 29 5.03 -1.27 19.65
C TYR A 29 4.17 -1.31 18.38
N ALA A 30 4.23 -0.25 17.56
CA ALA A 30 3.49 -0.19 16.31
C ALA A 30 3.87 -1.32 15.34
N THR A 31 5.16 -1.66 15.25
CA THR A 31 5.66 -2.73 14.37
C THR A 31 5.06 -4.10 14.71
N VAL A 32 4.74 -4.33 15.98
CA VAL A 32 4.12 -5.57 16.45
C VAL A 32 2.60 -5.47 16.58
N GLY A 33 1.98 -4.38 16.12
CA GLY A 33 0.52 -4.19 16.09
C GLY A 33 -0.09 -3.64 17.39
N HIS A 34 0.69 -2.93 18.21
CA HIS A 34 0.26 -2.34 19.48
C HIS A 34 0.46 -0.81 19.51
N ASP A 35 0.09 -0.13 18.43
CA ASP A 35 0.18 1.33 18.29
C ASP A 35 -0.71 2.15 19.23
N TRP A 36 -1.69 1.51 19.86
CA TRP A 36 -2.51 2.08 20.93
C TRP A 36 -1.74 2.29 22.26
N VAL A 37 -0.50 1.81 22.37
CA VAL A 37 0.33 2.03 23.57
C VAL A 37 0.89 3.44 23.53
N GLU A 38 0.34 4.32 24.38
CA GLU A 38 0.71 5.73 24.45
C GLU A 38 1.86 6.03 25.41
N HIS A 39 2.33 5.06 26.21
CA HIS A 39 3.39 5.25 27.21
C HIS A 39 4.50 4.22 27.05
N ASP A 40 5.75 4.66 26.91
CA ASP A 40 6.93 3.79 26.80
C ASP A 40 7.32 3.11 28.12
N ALA A 41 6.78 3.55 29.26
CA ALA A 41 6.94 2.91 30.57
C ALA A 41 6.21 1.54 30.70
N VAL A 42 5.39 1.16 29.73
CA VAL A 42 4.82 -0.21 29.66
C VAL A 42 5.95 -1.19 29.34
N ALA A 43 5.96 -2.40 29.91
CA ALA A 43 7.04 -3.35 29.66
C ALA A 43 7.20 -3.66 28.15
N TRP A 44 8.27 -3.15 27.52
CA TRP A 44 8.51 -3.20 26.07
C TRP A 44 9.58 -4.21 25.62
N CYS A 45 10.03 -5.09 26.51
CA CYS A 45 11.02 -6.13 26.16
C CYS A 45 10.53 -7.04 25.01
N ALA A 46 9.26 -7.44 25.04
CA ALA A 46 8.65 -8.24 23.98
C ALA A 46 8.40 -7.44 22.70
N ALA A 47 8.00 -6.18 22.82
CA ALA A 47 7.84 -5.28 21.66
C ALA A 47 9.18 -5.08 20.93
N PHE A 48 10.27 -4.90 21.68
CA PHE A 48 11.62 -4.78 21.12
C PHE A 48 12.05 -6.03 20.34
N VAL A 49 11.94 -7.21 20.97
CA VAL A 49 12.31 -8.48 20.33
C VAL A 49 11.43 -8.73 19.10
N GLY A 50 10.13 -8.48 19.20
CA GLY A 50 9.20 -8.62 18.07
C GLY A 50 9.49 -7.65 16.93
N HIS A 51 9.78 -6.39 17.24
CA HIS A 51 10.20 -5.40 16.26
C HIS A 51 11.45 -5.88 15.49
N CYS A 52 12.49 -6.35 16.21
CA CYS A 52 13.71 -6.84 15.57
C CYS A 52 13.45 -8.05 14.65
N ILE A 53 12.54 -8.94 15.04
CA ILE A 53 12.14 -10.12 14.26
C ILE A 53 11.38 -9.72 12.99
N GLU A 54 10.40 -8.82 13.10
CA GLU A 54 9.60 -8.34 11.95
C GLU A 54 10.47 -7.52 10.98
N GLN A 55 11.39 -6.69 11.48
CA GLN A 55 12.36 -5.97 10.64
C GLN A 55 13.33 -6.90 9.91
N ALA A 56 13.58 -8.10 10.45
CA ALA A 56 14.34 -9.15 9.77
C ALA A 56 13.51 -9.95 8.75
N GLY A 57 12.23 -9.63 8.56
CA GLY A 57 11.31 -10.32 7.64
C GLY A 57 10.73 -11.62 8.18
N LEU A 58 10.80 -11.85 9.50
CA LEU A 58 10.23 -13.02 10.17
C LEU A 58 8.99 -12.63 10.96
N ARG A 59 8.00 -13.52 11.06
CA ARG A 59 6.80 -13.23 11.86
C ARG A 59 7.12 -13.41 13.35
N SER A 60 6.90 -12.35 14.13
CA SER A 60 7.01 -12.39 15.59
C SER A 60 5.75 -12.98 16.24
N THR A 61 5.73 -13.12 17.57
CA THR A 61 4.50 -13.51 18.28
C THR A 61 3.44 -12.39 18.28
N ARG A 62 3.83 -11.15 18.00
CA ARG A 62 3.02 -9.92 18.08
C ARG A 62 2.31 -9.74 19.43
N LYS A 63 2.84 -10.33 20.50
CA LYS A 63 2.31 -10.23 21.87
C LYS A 63 3.27 -9.43 22.74
N LEU A 64 2.73 -8.64 23.66
CA LEU A 64 3.53 -7.84 24.59
C LEU A 64 4.00 -8.62 25.83
N ASN A 65 3.48 -9.83 26.05
CA ASN A 65 3.97 -10.70 27.11
C ASN A 65 5.23 -11.47 26.66
N ALA A 66 6.29 -11.40 27.46
CA ALA A 66 7.58 -12.04 27.17
C ALA A 66 7.47 -13.57 27.01
N ARG A 67 6.62 -14.21 27.83
CA ARG A 67 6.44 -15.66 27.82
C ARG A 67 5.80 -16.19 26.52
N SER A 68 5.16 -15.35 25.71
CA SER A 68 4.68 -15.77 24.38
C SER A 68 5.77 -16.34 23.49
N TYR A 69 7.02 -15.91 23.68
CA TYR A 69 8.14 -16.43 22.92
C TYR A 69 8.51 -17.85 23.29
N LEU A 70 7.97 -18.43 24.38
CA LEU A 70 8.13 -19.85 24.66
C LEU A 70 7.48 -20.73 23.57
N ASP A 71 6.59 -20.21 22.73
CA ASP A 71 6.00 -21.00 21.64
C ASP A 71 6.51 -20.57 20.26
N TRP A 72 7.54 -19.72 20.20
CA TRP A 72 8.09 -19.20 18.95
C TRP A 72 9.28 -20.02 18.47
N GLY A 73 9.31 -20.36 17.17
CA GLY A 73 10.41 -21.09 16.56
C GLY A 73 10.59 -22.51 17.13
N VAL A 74 11.84 -22.96 17.21
CA VAL A 74 12.18 -24.29 17.76
C VAL A 74 12.88 -24.18 19.11
N PRO A 75 12.65 -25.11 20.06
CA PRO A 75 13.40 -25.17 21.32
C PRO A 75 14.88 -25.41 21.08
N VAL A 76 15.72 -24.83 21.93
CA VAL A 76 17.17 -25.03 21.97
C VAL A 76 17.61 -25.25 23.41
N GLU A 77 18.52 -26.20 23.62
CA GLU A 77 19.15 -26.42 24.91
C GLU A 77 20.24 -25.38 25.18
N LEU A 78 20.48 -25.03 26.46
CA LEU A 78 21.48 -24.01 26.82
C LEU A 78 22.90 -24.35 26.31
N SER A 79 23.26 -25.63 26.28
CA SER A 79 24.54 -26.09 25.73
C SER A 79 24.70 -25.87 24.23
N GLU A 80 23.59 -25.70 23.51
CA GLU A 80 23.53 -25.50 22.06
C GLU A 80 23.15 -24.06 21.67
N ALA A 81 22.98 -23.18 22.66
CA ALA A 81 22.59 -21.80 22.48
C ALA A 81 23.64 -21.04 21.64
N GLN A 82 23.14 -20.26 20.68
CA GLN A 82 23.96 -19.45 19.78
C GLN A 82 23.57 -17.98 19.92
N GLU A 83 24.52 -17.10 19.58
CA GLU A 83 24.27 -15.67 19.56
C GLU A 83 23.07 -15.33 18.68
N GLY A 84 22.12 -14.57 19.23
CA GLY A 84 20.87 -14.21 18.58
C GLY A 84 19.70 -15.16 18.83
N ASP A 85 19.87 -16.27 19.53
CA ASP A 85 18.74 -17.05 20.02
C ASP A 85 17.90 -16.23 21.00
N ILE A 86 16.59 -16.45 21.03
CA ILE A 86 15.69 -15.80 21.98
C ILE A 86 15.75 -16.53 23.30
N VAL A 87 15.98 -15.81 24.39
CA VAL A 87 15.95 -16.32 25.76
C VAL A 87 14.78 -15.72 26.52
N VAL A 88 14.02 -16.58 27.19
CA VAL A 88 12.86 -16.17 27.98
C VAL A 88 13.14 -16.45 29.45
N PHE A 89 12.92 -15.47 30.30
CA PHE A 89 13.15 -15.54 31.74
C PHE A 89 11.86 -15.35 32.53
N SER A 90 11.83 -15.93 33.74
CA SER A 90 10.83 -15.57 34.74
C SER A 90 11.11 -14.17 35.32
N ARG A 91 10.04 -13.51 35.76
CA ARG A 91 10.10 -12.26 36.53
C ARG A 91 9.15 -12.41 37.73
N GLY A 92 9.70 -12.40 38.94
CA GLY A 92 8.93 -12.76 40.13
C GLY A 92 8.68 -14.27 40.22
N ASP A 93 7.43 -14.67 40.41
CA ASP A 93 7.03 -16.08 40.51
C ASP A 93 7.32 -16.84 39.19
N PRO A 94 8.16 -17.91 39.21
CA PRO A 94 8.42 -18.75 38.05
C PRO A 94 7.18 -19.40 37.42
N SER A 95 6.13 -19.61 38.22
CA SER A 95 4.83 -20.14 37.76
C SER A 95 3.87 -19.03 37.29
N GLY A 96 4.17 -17.76 37.56
CA GLY A 96 3.35 -16.61 37.20
C GLY A 96 3.49 -16.17 35.74
N TRP A 97 2.57 -15.34 35.24
CA TRP A 97 2.57 -14.93 33.82
C TRP A 97 3.70 -13.97 33.42
N GLN A 98 4.33 -13.30 34.39
CA GLN A 98 5.35 -12.28 34.16
C GLN A 98 6.67 -12.91 33.66
N GLY A 99 7.37 -12.18 32.80
CA GLY A 99 8.65 -12.64 32.29
C GLY A 99 9.48 -11.52 31.68
N HIS A 100 10.65 -11.89 31.16
CA HIS A 100 11.53 -11.04 30.36
C HIS A 100 11.98 -11.81 29.13
N VAL A 101 12.18 -11.11 28.01
CA VAL A 101 12.66 -11.72 26.77
C VAL A 101 13.78 -10.87 26.18
N ALA A 102 14.82 -11.53 25.68
CA ALA A 102 16.01 -10.90 25.12
C ALA A 102 16.68 -11.84 24.10
N PHE A 103 17.72 -11.37 23.43
CA PHE A 103 18.59 -12.19 22.60
C PHE A 103 19.80 -12.68 23.41
N PHE A 104 20.12 -13.96 23.30
CA PHE A 104 21.33 -14.56 23.85
C PHE A 104 22.57 -13.96 23.18
N VAL A 105 23.58 -13.63 23.99
CA VAL A 105 24.89 -13.19 23.49
C VAL A 105 25.92 -14.29 23.74
N ARG A 106 26.12 -14.66 25.02
CA ARG A 106 27.11 -15.68 25.41
C ARG A 106 26.93 -16.14 26.86
N PRO A 107 27.51 -17.29 27.25
CA PRO A 107 27.66 -17.65 28.66
C PRO A 107 28.56 -16.69 29.44
N VAL A 108 28.32 -16.58 30.74
CA VAL A 108 29.10 -15.78 31.69
C VAL A 108 29.31 -16.59 32.97
N GLY A 109 30.42 -17.32 33.03
CA GLY A 109 30.64 -18.32 34.08
C GLY A 109 29.56 -19.41 34.04
N ASP A 110 29.41 -20.12 35.15
CA ASP A 110 28.57 -21.34 35.19
C ASP A 110 27.09 -21.07 35.52
N ALA A 111 26.78 -19.88 36.03
CA ALA A 111 25.46 -19.56 36.60
C ALA A 111 24.76 -18.38 35.91
N SER A 112 25.30 -17.85 34.81
CA SER A 112 24.74 -16.66 34.16
C SER A 112 25.01 -16.63 32.67
N ILE A 113 24.17 -15.87 31.96
CA ILE A 113 24.31 -15.59 30.53
C ILE A 113 24.22 -14.08 30.29
N ALA A 114 24.94 -13.59 29.29
CA ALA A 114 24.81 -12.22 28.79
C ALA A 114 23.73 -12.18 27.71
N VAL A 115 22.87 -11.18 27.79
CA VAL A 115 21.72 -11.03 26.88
C VAL A 115 21.58 -9.58 26.42
N LEU A 116 21.22 -9.40 25.16
CA LEU A 116 20.87 -8.12 24.55
C LEU A 116 19.34 -7.99 24.51
N GLY A 117 18.79 -7.03 25.24
CA GLY A 117 17.34 -6.86 25.33
C GLY A 117 16.94 -5.41 25.54
N GLY A 118 15.69 -5.10 25.20
CA GLY A 118 15.03 -3.84 25.51
C GLY A 118 14.39 -3.86 26.89
N ASN A 119 14.08 -2.68 27.42
CA ASN A 119 13.57 -2.46 28.77
C ASN A 119 14.43 -3.13 29.86
N GLN A 120 15.76 -3.06 29.72
CA GLN A 120 16.71 -3.57 30.71
C GLN A 120 17.28 -2.43 31.55
N GLY A 121 16.49 -1.96 32.51
CA GLY A 121 16.73 -0.67 33.16
C GLY A 121 16.43 0.45 32.16
N ASP A 122 15.21 0.40 31.61
CA ASP A 122 14.61 1.41 30.75
C ASP A 122 15.43 1.72 29.49
N ALA A 123 16.19 0.72 29.02
CA ALA A 123 17.11 0.85 27.89
C ALA A 123 17.33 -0.45 27.12
N VAL A 124 17.81 -0.32 25.88
CA VAL A 124 18.41 -1.40 25.10
C VAL A 124 19.89 -1.53 25.44
N ASN A 125 20.28 -2.65 26.03
CA ASN A 125 21.67 -2.88 26.44
C ASN A 125 21.97 -4.37 26.60
N VAL A 126 23.23 -4.68 26.93
CA VAL A 126 23.67 -6.02 27.32
C VAL A 126 23.73 -6.14 28.85
N LYS A 127 23.02 -7.11 29.42
CA LYS A 127 23.01 -7.39 30.87
C LYS A 127 23.21 -8.87 31.15
N ARG A 128 23.63 -9.17 32.37
CA ARG A 128 23.78 -10.55 32.86
C ARG A 128 22.50 -10.99 33.54
N TYR A 129 22.01 -12.18 33.19
CA TYR A 129 20.87 -12.82 33.79
C TYR A 129 21.28 -14.20 34.32
N ALA A 130 20.78 -14.57 35.50
CA ALA A 130 21.05 -15.86 36.10
C ALA A 130 20.34 -16.99 35.31
N THR A 131 21.03 -18.09 35.08
CA THR A 131 20.47 -19.27 34.40
C THR A 131 19.32 -19.89 35.19
N SER A 132 19.28 -19.72 36.51
CA SER A 132 18.15 -20.15 37.36
C SER A 132 16.81 -19.48 37.04
N ARG A 133 16.82 -18.35 36.32
CA ARG A 133 15.61 -17.66 35.86
C ARG A 133 15.21 -18.06 34.43
N LEU A 134 16.06 -18.81 33.73
CA LEU A 134 15.84 -19.15 32.32
C LEU A 134 14.69 -20.16 32.23
N LEU A 135 13.67 -19.80 31.46
CA LEU A 135 12.50 -20.64 31.20
C LEU A 135 12.63 -21.42 29.89
N GLY A 136 13.37 -20.88 28.92
CA GLY A 136 13.60 -21.54 27.64
C GLY A 136 14.42 -20.69 26.68
N ILE A 137 14.98 -21.37 25.67
CA ILE A 137 15.71 -20.76 24.56
C ILE A 137 15.03 -21.18 23.26
N ARG A 138 14.93 -20.25 22.32
CA ARG A 138 14.30 -20.47 21.02
C ARG A 138 15.15 -19.94 19.88
N ARG A 139 15.19 -20.72 18.80
CA ARG A 139 15.86 -20.32 17.56
C ARG A 139 14.86 -20.17 16.43
N ALA A 140 15.17 -19.28 15.51
CA ALA A 140 14.44 -19.15 14.25
C ALA A 140 14.55 -20.46 13.46
N GLY A 141 13.52 -21.30 13.53
CA GLY A 141 13.36 -22.53 12.78
C GLY A 141 11.88 -22.81 12.59
N ASN A 142 11.45 -23.20 11.39
CA ASN A 142 10.03 -23.36 11.01
C ASN A 142 9.15 -22.13 11.29
N VAL A 143 9.74 -20.95 11.44
CA VAL A 143 8.99 -19.70 11.58
C VAL A 143 8.52 -19.28 10.20
N ALA A 144 7.22 -19.01 10.06
CA ALA A 144 6.68 -18.48 8.82
C ALA A 144 7.43 -17.18 8.46
N PRO A 145 7.83 -16.99 7.19
CA PRO A 145 8.20 -15.66 6.72
C PRO A 145 7.13 -14.67 7.17
N SER A 146 7.52 -13.47 7.63
CA SER A 146 6.53 -12.40 7.69
C SER A 146 6.15 -12.20 6.23
N ALA A 147 4.99 -12.72 5.82
CA ALA A 147 4.54 -12.70 4.44
C ALA A 147 4.17 -11.26 4.09
N THR A 148 5.19 -10.42 4.00
CA THR A 148 5.07 -9.03 3.63
C THR A 148 4.89 -9.01 2.13
N MET A 149 3.80 -8.37 1.70
CA MET A 149 3.57 -8.17 0.28
C MET A 149 4.78 -7.41 -0.30
N SER A 150 5.23 -7.78 -1.49
CA SER A 150 6.27 -7.00 -2.18
C SER A 150 5.79 -5.56 -2.39
N VAL A 151 6.71 -4.60 -2.55
CA VAL A 151 6.34 -3.20 -2.84
C VAL A 151 5.41 -3.12 -4.05
N TYR A 152 5.73 -3.88 -5.10
CA TYR A 152 4.88 -4.00 -6.29
C TYR A 152 3.49 -4.55 -5.95
N GLY A 153 3.42 -5.59 -5.12
CA GLY A 153 2.16 -6.17 -4.64
C GLY A 153 1.33 -5.16 -3.85
N VAL A 154 1.95 -4.42 -2.94
CA VAL A 154 1.31 -3.35 -2.17
C VAL A 154 0.77 -2.26 -3.08
N GLN A 155 1.57 -1.77 -4.03
CA GLN A 155 1.14 -0.75 -5.00
C GLN A 155 -0.05 -1.22 -5.82
N THR A 156 0.01 -2.46 -6.31
CA THR A 156 -1.07 -3.08 -7.10
C THR A 156 -2.35 -3.18 -6.27
N ARG A 157 -2.23 -3.63 -5.01
CA ARG A 157 -3.38 -3.80 -4.13
C ARG A 157 -3.98 -2.47 -3.70
N LEU A 158 -3.17 -1.49 -3.32
CA LEU A 158 -3.62 -0.13 -3.00
C LEU A 158 -4.39 0.50 -4.18
N ARG A 159 -3.87 0.36 -5.41
CA ARG A 159 -4.56 0.84 -6.61
C ARG A 159 -5.91 0.14 -6.82
N ALA A 160 -5.97 -1.18 -6.62
CA ALA A 160 -7.21 -1.94 -6.70
C ALA A 160 -8.24 -1.54 -5.64
N LEU A 161 -7.77 -1.08 -4.47
CA LEU A 161 -8.60 -0.57 -3.38
C LEU A 161 -8.99 0.91 -3.54
N GLY A 162 -8.58 1.58 -4.63
CA GLY A 162 -8.96 2.97 -4.92
C GLY A 162 -7.97 4.04 -4.44
N TYR A 163 -6.78 3.65 -4.00
CA TYR A 163 -5.70 4.57 -3.59
C TYR A 163 -4.82 4.90 -4.79
N HIS A 164 -5.37 5.64 -5.75
CA HIS A 164 -4.70 5.97 -7.02
C HIS A 164 -3.51 6.93 -6.87
N GLU A 165 -3.42 7.64 -5.73
CA GLU A 165 -2.27 8.46 -5.34
C GLU A 165 -0.94 7.69 -5.33
N VAL A 166 -1.01 6.36 -5.15
CA VAL A 166 0.14 5.44 -5.15
C VAL A 166 0.97 5.50 -6.44
N GLY A 167 0.41 5.97 -7.55
CA GLY A 167 1.08 6.02 -8.86
C GLY A 167 1.03 4.68 -9.58
N GLU A 168 2.00 4.40 -10.45
CA GLU A 168 2.17 3.11 -11.15
C GLU A 168 2.86 2.07 -10.27
N ALA A 169 2.67 0.78 -10.58
CA ALA A 169 3.27 -0.30 -9.82
C ALA A 169 4.67 -0.54 -10.38
N ASP A 170 5.66 0.17 -9.83
CA ASP A 170 7.06 0.16 -10.26
C ASP A 170 7.97 -0.63 -9.31
N GLY A 171 7.44 -1.09 -8.17
CA GLY A 171 8.20 -1.79 -7.13
C GLY A 171 9.07 -0.87 -6.27
N LEU A 172 8.96 0.46 -6.41
CA LEU A 172 9.76 1.44 -5.67
C LEU A 172 8.95 2.06 -4.52
N LEU A 173 9.55 2.06 -3.32
CA LEU A 173 8.95 2.67 -2.12
C LEU A 173 9.22 4.19 -2.07
N GLY A 174 8.72 4.90 -3.09
CA GLY A 174 8.82 6.35 -3.21
C GLY A 174 7.81 7.12 -2.36
N PRO A 175 7.86 8.47 -2.38
CA PRO A 175 6.97 9.33 -1.58
C PRO A 175 5.48 9.08 -1.81
N ARG A 176 5.08 8.80 -3.06
CA ARG A 176 3.70 8.47 -3.44
C ARG A 176 3.24 7.16 -2.81
N THR A 177 4.07 6.11 -2.90
CA THR A 177 3.78 4.81 -2.28
C THR A 177 3.63 4.96 -0.76
N ARG A 178 4.52 5.71 -0.12
CA ARG A 178 4.47 5.97 1.33
C ARG A 178 3.21 6.74 1.73
N ALA A 179 2.85 7.79 0.99
CA ALA A 179 1.63 8.55 1.24
C ALA A 179 0.37 7.68 1.09
N ALA A 180 0.31 6.83 0.06
CA ALA A 180 -0.81 5.91 -0.14
C ALA A 180 -0.90 4.84 0.97
N ILE A 181 0.24 4.32 1.45
CA ILE A 181 0.29 3.41 2.59
C ILE A 181 -0.25 4.08 3.84
N LEU A 182 0.16 5.33 4.12
CA LEU A 182 -0.34 6.10 5.26
C LEU A 182 -1.84 6.35 5.16
N ALA A 183 -2.33 6.76 3.98
CA ALA A 183 -3.76 6.98 3.76
C ALA A 183 -4.58 5.69 3.93
N PHE A 184 -4.07 4.55 3.47
CA PHE A 184 -4.73 3.25 3.68
C PHE A 184 -4.75 2.85 5.14
N ARG A 185 -3.64 3.07 5.84
CA ARG A 185 -3.55 2.79 7.27
C ARG A 185 -4.53 3.64 8.07
N ASP A 186 -4.61 4.93 7.77
CA ASP A 186 -5.56 5.87 8.38
C ASP A 186 -7.01 5.38 8.21
N ASP A 187 -7.41 5.10 6.96
CA ASP A 187 -8.76 4.62 6.63
C ASP A 187 -9.14 3.28 7.27
N ASN A 188 -8.15 2.47 7.66
CA ASN A 188 -8.35 1.14 8.25
C ASN A 188 -7.96 1.10 9.74
N ALA A 189 -7.77 2.26 10.39
CA ALA A 189 -7.37 2.37 11.79
C ALA A 189 -6.12 1.53 12.14
N LEU A 190 -5.11 1.60 11.26
CA LEU A 190 -3.81 0.96 11.44
C LEU A 190 -2.75 2.00 11.82
N PRO A 191 -1.61 1.57 12.39
CA PRO A 191 -0.54 2.47 12.77
C PRO A 191 -0.05 3.30 11.59
N LEU A 192 0.04 4.63 11.74
CA LEU A 192 0.46 5.58 10.69
C LEU A 192 1.98 5.58 10.44
N ILE A 193 2.50 4.44 10.01
CA ILE A 193 3.90 4.25 9.65
C ILE A 193 4.06 3.95 8.16
N PRO A 194 5.00 4.60 7.44
CA PRO A 194 5.14 4.45 5.99
C PRO A 194 6.00 3.24 5.61
N ILE A 195 5.83 2.11 6.30
CA ILE A 195 6.56 0.85 6.07
C ILE A 195 5.62 -0.27 5.65
N ILE A 196 6.16 -1.24 4.92
CA ILE A 196 5.47 -2.48 4.61
C ILE A 196 5.84 -3.50 5.67
N ASP A 197 4.92 -3.75 6.59
CA ASP A 197 5.02 -4.77 7.62
C ASP A 197 3.96 -5.85 7.39
N GLY A 198 3.97 -6.88 8.24
CA GLY A 198 2.98 -7.93 8.15
C GLY A 198 1.56 -7.46 8.48
N THR A 199 1.40 -6.43 9.33
CA THR A 199 0.09 -5.86 9.68
C THR A 199 -0.58 -5.21 8.45
N LEU A 200 0.16 -4.37 7.72
CA LEU A 200 -0.28 -3.77 6.46
C LEU A 200 -0.58 -4.85 5.43
N SER A 201 0.28 -5.87 5.33
CA SER A 201 0.11 -6.94 4.35
C SER A 201 -1.15 -7.77 4.62
N ASP A 202 -1.39 -8.14 5.88
CA ASP A 202 -2.59 -8.85 6.34
C ASP A 202 -3.86 -7.99 6.08
N ALA A 203 -3.79 -6.68 6.35
CA ALA A 203 -4.89 -5.75 6.13
C ALA A 203 -5.19 -5.54 4.63
N LEU A 204 -4.16 -5.35 3.81
CA LEU A 204 -4.31 -5.16 2.37
C LEU A 204 -4.98 -6.36 1.70
N GLN A 205 -4.66 -7.59 2.13
CA GLN A 205 -5.27 -8.79 1.56
C GLN A 205 -6.79 -8.84 1.77
N ASN A 206 -7.27 -8.42 2.93
CA ASN A 206 -8.68 -8.57 3.32
C ASN A 206 -9.52 -7.28 3.13
N ALA A 207 -8.87 -6.14 2.88
CA ALA A 207 -9.55 -4.86 2.75
C ALA A 207 -10.52 -4.80 1.57
N GLN A 208 -11.55 -3.98 1.75
CA GLN A 208 -12.51 -3.62 0.72
C GLN A 208 -12.12 -2.30 0.04
N PRO A 209 -12.55 -2.06 -1.20
CA PRO A 209 -12.30 -0.79 -1.88
C PRO A 209 -12.80 0.41 -1.08
N ARG A 210 -12.00 1.49 -1.06
CA ARG A 210 -12.30 2.75 -0.39
C ARG A 210 -13.63 3.32 -0.87
N ALA A 211 -14.48 3.72 0.06
CA ALA A 211 -15.75 4.36 -0.25
C ALA A 211 -15.53 5.72 -0.93
N VAL A 212 -16.18 5.94 -2.06
CA VAL A 212 -16.19 7.25 -2.73
C VAL A 212 -17.14 8.17 -1.96
N SER A 213 -16.71 9.37 -1.56
CA SER A 213 -17.59 10.33 -0.87
C SER A 213 -18.80 10.72 -1.73
N LYS A 214 -19.93 11.06 -1.11
CA LYS A 214 -21.15 11.44 -1.84
C LYS A 214 -20.91 12.61 -2.79
N GLU A 215 -20.13 13.59 -2.36
CA GLU A 215 -19.71 14.76 -3.16
C GLU A 215 -18.94 14.33 -4.41
N ARG A 216 -18.02 13.35 -4.27
CA ARG A 216 -17.30 12.80 -5.42
C ARG A 216 -18.22 11.96 -6.30
N GLN A 217 -19.13 11.17 -5.76
CA GLN A 217 -20.04 10.31 -6.55
C GLN A 217 -20.92 11.12 -7.51
N THR A 218 -21.39 12.30 -7.09
CA THR A 218 -22.21 13.19 -7.94
C THR A 218 -21.38 14.22 -8.70
N GLY A 219 -20.13 14.45 -8.30
CA GLY A 219 -19.24 15.46 -8.85
C GLY A 219 -18.90 15.29 -10.33
N VAL A 220 -18.59 16.42 -10.97
CA VAL A 220 -18.11 16.55 -12.35
C VAL A 220 -16.84 17.41 -12.30
N PRO A 221 -15.76 17.05 -13.00
CA PRO A 221 -14.51 17.80 -12.93
C PRO A 221 -14.67 19.21 -13.49
N VAL A 222 -14.28 20.21 -12.69
CA VAL A 222 -14.28 21.63 -13.04
C VAL A 222 -13.16 21.90 -14.05
N ASN A 223 -13.41 22.73 -15.06
CA ASN A 223 -12.43 23.13 -16.10
C ASN A 223 -11.83 21.97 -16.92
N SER A 224 -12.56 20.85 -17.06
CA SER A 224 -12.09 19.73 -17.87
C SER A 224 -12.18 20.03 -19.37
N ARG A 225 -11.02 20.17 -20.04
CA ARG A 225 -10.92 20.35 -21.50
C ARG A 225 -11.59 19.20 -22.27
N ILE A 226 -11.51 17.97 -21.76
CA ILE A 226 -12.15 16.80 -22.36
C ILE A 226 -13.67 16.94 -22.30
N ILE A 227 -14.23 17.34 -21.15
CA ILE A 227 -15.69 17.55 -21.04
C ILE A 227 -16.14 18.71 -21.91
N ALA A 228 -15.38 19.81 -21.96
CA ALA A 228 -15.69 20.95 -22.81
C ALA A 228 -15.72 20.55 -24.30
N ALA A 229 -14.68 19.84 -24.77
CA ALA A 229 -14.61 19.34 -26.14
C ALA A 229 -15.72 18.34 -26.47
N SER A 230 -15.99 17.37 -25.59
CA SER A 230 -17.07 16.40 -25.79
C SER A 230 -18.45 17.05 -25.79
N ASN A 231 -18.72 18.02 -24.90
CA ASN A 231 -19.97 18.76 -24.90
C ASN A 231 -20.16 19.55 -26.19
N ALA A 232 -19.10 20.20 -26.71
CA ALA A 232 -19.14 20.90 -27.99
C ALA A 232 -19.44 19.95 -29.16
N GLN A 233 -18.78 18.79 -29.22
CA GLN A 233 -19.03 17.76 -30.25
C GLN A 233 -20.45 17.19 -30.18
N ILE A 234 -20.97 16.91 -28.97
CA ILE A 234 -22.35 16.42 -28.79
C ILE A 234 -23.36 17.51 -29.18
N GLY A 235 -23.12 18.77 -28.81
CA GLY A 235 -23.98 19.90 -29.14
C GLY A 235 -24.04 20.20 -30.64
N LEU A 236 -22.88 20.23 -31.30
CA LEU A 236 -22.78 20.31 -32.77
C LEU A 236 -23.46 19.09 -33.43
N GLY A 237 -23.31 17.91 -32.81
CA GLY A 237 -23.99 16.67 -33.14
C GLY A 237 -25.51 16.82 -33.27
N LEU A 238 -26.13 17.30 -32.21
CA LEU A 238 -27.57 17.53 -32.11
C LEU A 238 -28.04 18.63 -33.08
N CYS A 239 -27.31 19.74 -33.19
CA CYS A 239 -27.63 20.82 -34.13
C CYS A 239 -27.51 20.37 -35.60
N GLY A 240 -26.54 19.52 -35.94
CA GLY A 240 -26.38 18.96 -37.29
C GLY A 240 -27.45 17.93 -37.67
N ALA A 241 -27.98 17.19 -36.71
CA ALA A 241 -29.09 16.24 -36.92
C ALA A 241 -30.44 16.94 -37.10
N VAL A 242 -30.65 18.09 -36.45
CA VAL A 242 -31.86 18.93 -36.60
C VAL A 242 -31.74 19.90 -37.79
N GLY A 243 -30.53 20.32 -38.12
CA GLY A 243 -30.21 21.32 -39.16
C GLY A 243 -29.73 20.71 -40.47
N SER A 244 -30.61 20.02 -41.18
CA SER A 244 -30.52 19.88 -42.63
C SER A 244 -30.82 21.23 -43.32
N MET A 245 -30.10 22.30 -42.97
CA MET A 245 -30.22 23.63 -43.59
C MET A 245 -28.85 24.29 -43.80
N GLY A 246 -28.16 23.87 -44.86
CA GLY A 246 -27.72 24.73 -45.96
C GLY A 246 -26.69 25.86 -45.80
N SER A 247 -26.36 26.38 -44.61
CA SER A 247 -25.64 27.69 -44.56
C SER A 247 -24.25 27.73 -43.92
N GLN A 248 -23.74 26.66 -43.29
CA GLN A 248 -22.40 26.68 -42.66
C GLN A 248 -21.37 25.71 -43.26
N ILE A 249 -21.70 25.00 -44.34
CA ILE A 249 -20.80 24.07 -45.02
C ILE A 249 -20.26 24.65 -46.35
N ALA A 250 -20.62 25.89 -46.69
CA ALA A 250 -20.35 26.47 -48.01
C ALA A 250 -18.86 26.47 -48.43
N PRO A 251 -17.87 26.75 -47.56
CA PRO A 251 -16.47 26.72 -47.98
C PRO A 251 -16.00 25.28 -48.28
N ALA A 252 -16.35 24.33 -47.42
CA ALA A 252 -16.01 22.90 -47.59
C ALA A 252 -16.74 22.26 -48.77
N LEU A 253 -17.93 22.78 -49.13
CA LEU A 253 -18.69 22.33 -50.30
C LEU A 253 -18.01 22.79 -51.61
N SER A 254 -17.43 23.99 -51.63
CA SER A 254 -16.72 24.52 -52.80
C SER A 254 -15.39 23.80 -53.09
N GLU A 255 -14.65 23.38 -52.06
CA GLU A 255 -13.46 22.53 -52.22
C GLU A 255 -13.82 21.10 -52.64
N ALA A 256 -14.97 20.57 -52.18
CA ALA A 256 -15.50 19.28 -52.62
C ALA A 256 -15.99 19.30 -54.09
N GLU A 257 -16.47 20.44 -54.59
CA GLU A 257 -16.88 20.61 -55.99
C GLU A 257 -15.70 20.53 -56.96
N ASN A 258 -14.51 21.04 -56.60
CA ASN A 258 -13.29 20.88 -57.40
C ASN A 258 -12.72 19.45 -57.37
N ALA A 259 -12.96 18.69 -56.28
CA ALA A 259 -12.55 17.29 -56.19
C ALA A 259 -13.47 16.34 -56.99
N ARG A 260 -14.75 16.71 -57.19
CA ARG A 260 -15.76 15.89 -57.90
C ARG A 260 -15.36 15.48 -59.32
N ASP A 261 -14.63 16.33 -60.05
CA ASP A 261 -14.29 16.05 -61.46
C ASP A 261 -13.24 14.95 -61.63
N VAL A 262 -12.34 14.78 -60.67
CA VAL A 262 -11.33 13.70 -60.68
C VAL A 262 -11.90 12.42 -60.06
N THR A 263 -12.70 12.55 -58.99
CA THR A 263 -13.28 11.37 -58.32
C THR A 263 -14.41 10.73 -59.14
N SER A 264 -15.20 11.53 -59.87
CA SER A 264 -16.27 11.01 -60.74
C SER A 264 -15.75 10.08 -61.84
N ARG A 265 -14.60 10.40 -62.46
CA ARG A 265 -13.98 9.56 -63.50
C ARG A 265 -13.50 8.22 -62.97
N VAL A 266 -12.99 8.20 -61.73
CA VAL A 266 -12.56 6.97 -61.05
C VAL A 266 -13.76 6.11 -60.64
N PHE A 267 -14.85 6.71 -60.16
CA PHE A 267 -16.04 5.98 -59.74
C PHE A 267 -16.84 5.40 -60.91
N VAL A 268 -16.90 6.10 -62.05
CA VAL A 268 -17.48 5.58 -63.30
C VAL A 268 -16.65 4.41 -63.83
N ALA A 269 -15.32 4.49 -63.79
CA ALA A 269 -14.44 3.39 -64.22
C ALA A 269 -14.57 2.12 -63.34
N LEU A 270 -15.01 2.27 -62.09
CA LEU A 270 -15.22 1.17 -61.13
C LEU A 270 -16.70 0.72 -61.01
N GLY A 271 -17.61 1.32 -61.79
CA GLY A 271 -19.05 0.99 -61.77
C GLY A 271 -19.77 1.33 -60.45
N LEU A 272 -19.28 2.34 -59.72
CA LEU A 272 -19.81 2.74 -58.41
C LEU A 272 -20.72 3.98 -58.47
N ASP A 273 -20.88 4.56 -59.66
CA ASP A 273 -21.62 5.79 -59.95
C ASP A 273 -23.11 5.71 -59.63
N ALA A 274 -23.72 4.52 -59.71
CA ALA A 274 -25.16 4.34 -59.50
C ALA A 274 -25.58 4.29 -58.02
N TRP A 275 -24.74 3.80 -57.11
CA TRP A 275 -25.13 3.54 -55.72
C TRP A 275 -24.37 4.41 -54.70
N LEU A 276 -23.17 4.89 -55.04
CA LEU A 276 -22.34 5.66 -54.12
C LEU A 276 -22.98 7.01 -53.71
N PRO A 277 -23.61 7.80 -54.60
CA PRO A 277 -24.32 9.01 -54.19
C PRO A 277 -25.49 8.73 -53.24
N ALA A 278 -26.16 7.58 -53.41
CA ALA A 278 -27.23 7.14 -52.53
C ALA A 278 -26.71 6.64 -51.16
N ALA A 279 -25.51 6.06 -51.12
CA ALA A 279 -24.87 5.55 -49.91
C ALA A 279 -24.11 6.61 -49.10
N LEU A 280 -23.59 7.65 -49.75
CA LEU A 280 -22.74 8.68 -49.13
C LEU A 280 -23.40 9.39 -47.92
N PRO A 281 -24.70 9.76 -47.96
CA PRO A 281 -25.38 10.33 -46.79
C PRO A 281 -25.42 9.36 -45.60
N TRP A 282 -25.59 8.06 -45.85
CA TRP A 282 -25.62 7.04 -44.81
C TRP A 282 -24.23 6.77 -44.22
N VAL A 283 -23.17 6.79 -45.04
CA VAL A 283 -21.79 6.72 -44.57
C VAL A 283 -21.45 7.95 -43.72
N GLY A 284 -21.82 9.14 -44.17
CA GLY A 284 -21.66 10.38 -43.40
C GLY A 284 -22.40 10.33 -42.06
N ALA A 285 -23.66 9.88 -42.07
CA ALA A 285 -24.45 9.68 -40.86
C ALA A 285 -23.80 8.66 -39.90
N ALA A 286 -23.28 7.55 -40.42
CA ALA A 286 -22.61 6.53 -39.60
C ALA A 286 -21.33 7.04 -38.95
N VAL A 287 -20.47 7.76 -39.69
CA VAL A 287 -19.25 8.39 -39.15
C VAL A 287 -19.62 9.41 -38.08
N PHE A 288 -20.63 10.24 -38.35
CA PHE A 288 -21.10 11.28 -37.43
C PHE A 288 -21.67 10.69 -36.13
N ILE A 289 -22.51 9.65 -36.22
CA ILE A 289 -23.00 8.89 -35.06
C ILE A 289 -21.82 8.29 -34.29
N GLY A 290 -20.82 7.72 -34.97
CA GLY A 290 -19.62 7.19 -34.36
C GLY A 290 -18.84 8.23 -33.54
N LEU A 291 -18.70 9.46 -34.06
CA LEU A 291 -18.06 10.57 -33.36
C LEU A 291 -18.84 10.99 -32.11
N ILE A 292 -20.18 11.05 -32.17
CA ILE A 292 -21.03 11.37 -31.01
C ILE A 292 -20.89 10.28 -29.94
N LEU A 293 -20.96 9.00 -30.32
CA LEU A 293 -20.78 7.88 -29.39
C LEU A 293 -19.41 7.93 -28.73
N TYR A 294 -18.36 8.25 -29.49
CA TYR A 294 -17.02 8.43 -28.94
C TYR A 294 -16.96 9.61 -27.96
N ALA A 295 -17.56 10.76 -28.28
CA ALA A 295 -17.60 11.93 -27.40
C ALA A 295 -18.37 11.65 -26.10
N VAL A 296 -19.50 10.94 -26.18
CA VAL A 296 -20.28 10.50 -25.00
C VAL A 296 -19.45 9.55 -24.14
N LYS A 297 -18.74 8.60 -24.76
CA LYS A 297 -17.87 7.65 -24.06
C LYS A 297 -16.70 8.37 -23.37
N ALA A 298 -16.02 9.29 -24.07
CA ALA A 298 -14.91 10.07 -23.52
C ALA A 298 -15.35 10.96 -22.34
N ARG A 299 -16.49 11.63 -22.46
CA ARG A 299 -17.09 12.41 -21.37
C ARG A 299 -17.41 11.52 -20.16
N SER A 300 -18.06 10.39 -20.39
CA SER A 300 -18.45 9.46 -19.32
C SER A 300 -17.24 8.88 -18.61
N ALA A 301 -16.21 8.49 -19.35
CA ALA A 301 -14.94 8.03 -18.80
C ALA A 301 -14.28 9.12 -17.94
N ARG A 302 -14.21 10.37 -18.41
CA ARG A 302 -13.58 11.45 -17.64
C ARG A 302 -14.32 11.77 -16.34
N ILE A 303 -15.65 11.71 -16.36
CA ILE A 303 -16.48 11.85 -15.16
C ILE A 303 -16.21 10.67 -14.22
N GLN A 304 -16.19 9.44 -14.72
CA GLN A 304 -15.91 8.26 -13.90
C GLN A 304 -14.50 8.32 -13.27
N ASP A 305 -13.49 8.77 -13.99
CA ASP A 305 -12.12 8.94 -13.45
C ASP A 305 -12.08 9.99 -12.33
N HIS A 306 -12.84 11.08 -12.47
CA HIS A 306 -12.97 12.09 -11.41
C HIS A 306 -13.66 11.51 -10.17
N ARG A 307 -14.76 10.75 -10.36
CA ARG A 307 -15.51 10.13 -9.27
C ARG A 307 -14.68 9.09 -8.52
N THR A 308 -13.90 8.30 -9.25
CA THR A 308 -13.04 7.23 -8.69
C THR A 308 -11.69 7.74 -8.17
N GLY A 309 -11.31 8.98 -8.46
CA GLY A 309 -10.03 9.56 -8.03
C GLY A 309 -8.82 9.09 -8.86
N ARG A 310 -9.03 8.51 -10.05
CA ARG A 310 -7.96 8.06 -10.95
C ARG A 310 -7.14 9.18 -11.59
N THR A 311 -7.54 10.43 -11.37
CA THR A 311 -6.82 11.59 -11.91
C THR A 311 -6.02 12.30 -10.83
N LEU A 312 -4.71 12.06 -10.84
CA LEU A 312 -3.67 12.98 -10.38
C LEU A 312 -2.70 13.20 -11.54
#